data_AF-A0A954S009-F1
#
_entry.id   AF-A0A954S009-F1
#
_cell.length_a   1.000
_cell.length_b   1.000
_cell.length_c   1.000
_cell.angle_alpha   90.00
_cell.angle_beta   90.00
_cell.angle_gamma   90.00
#
_symmetry.space_group_name_H-M   'P 1'
#
loop_
_entity.id
_entity.type
_entity.pdbx_description
1 polymer ?
#
loop_
_entity_poly.entity_id
_entity_poly.type
_entity_poly.pdbx_seq_one_letter_code
_entity_poly.pdbx_strand_id
1 'polypeptide(L)'
;MCSANDATLKAEIERLFDAHWEAKSSRDRESGDADFRRAQAAMPDWRLLYAQALVQVAQYRNGDAGETVRELLQIRKDDWRLYRTRAWLALAARDYEAGLVALDHCIRHLPAVDPKDPLDVDGREAVGDVGRMFAFLEVAVPQETDATTRDRFRRRWAMSFDPHRNASFESARNQVQVEHAKIESERDAIEKAGQEKAAKEKDEKLKSLDAQQADIASQQDKLRKDAESMQAQLKSELQTWERDDLPLRVAAGKLDAQAVSMDRDLAILASDIARLQRRLDFARDPVLRAQLIAEIRRLELIASRRDAELLGVERELDVVAAQRRLLLDRRQRAEADLGRQLDRAKETMSDLGKLDRRLSSQRQRVLRANEGSSGSMRALTIRARVVATYISFPLLEEKQRLLKLLSP
;
A
#
# COMPACT_ATOMS: atom_id res chain seq x y z
N MET A 1 -36.63 -57.06 -26.63
CA MET A 1 -36.97 -57.79 -25.40
C MET A 1 -36.12 -57.18 -24.28
N CYS A 2 -36.68 -56.22 -23.52
CA CYS A 2 -36.00 -55.68 -22.34
C CYS A 2 -35.93 -56.75 -21.25
N SER A 3 -34.76 -56.91 -20.65
CA SER A 3 -34.62 -57.77 -19.49
C SER A 3 -35.11 -57.02 -18.24
N ALA A 4 -35.67 -57.72 -17.24
CA ALA A 4 -36.01 -57.11 -15.95
C ALA A 4 -34.79 -56.44 -15.25
N ASN A 5 -33.58 -56.82 -15.68
CA ASN A 5 -32.32 -56.23 -15.22
C ASN A 5 -32.11 -54.80 -15.74
N ASP A 6 -32.57 -54.46 -16.95
CA ASP A 6 -32.39 -53.10 -17.50
C ASP A 6 -33.25 -52.06 -16.75
N ALA A 7 -34.45 -52.44 -16.31
CA ALA A 7 -35.31 -51.57 -15.49
C ALA A 7 -34.71 -51.32 -14.09
N THR A 8 -34.12 -52.36 -13.48
CA THR A 8 -33.45 -52.26 -12.17
C THR A 8 -32.17 -51.41 -12.27
N LEU A 9 -31.39 -51.60 -13.33
CA LEU A 9 -30.21 -50.79 -13.61
C LEU A 9 -30.56 -49.31 -13.85
N LYS A 10 -31.64 -49.04 -14.58
CA LYS A 10 -32.15 -47.68 -14.79
C LYS A 10 -32.48 -46.99 -13.48
N ALA A 11 -33.21 -47.67 -12.58
CA ALA A 11 -33.55 -47.14 -11.27
C ALA A 11 -32.32 -46.81 -10.42
N GLU A 12 -31.28 -47.64 -10.43
CA GLU A 12 -30.02 -47.34 -9.72
C GLU A 12 -29.26 -46.15 -10.32
N ILE A 13 -29.22 -46.04 -11.65
CA ILE A 13 -28.59 -44.90 -12.33
C ILE A 13 -29.34 -43.59 -12.05
N GLU A 14 -30.68 -43.61 -12.10
CA GLU A 14 -31.51 -42.46 -11.74
C GLU A 14 -31.29 -42.08 -10.26
N ARG A 15 -31.23 -43.06 -9.34
CA ARG A 15 -30.91 -42.82 -7.93
C ARG A 15 -29.55 -42.17 -7.74
N LEU A 16 -28.51 -42.61 -8.46
CA LEU A 16 -27.19 -42.01 -8.40
C LEU A 16 -27.21 -40.56 -8.88
N PHE A 17 -27.91 -40.26 -9.96
CA PHE A 17 -28.06 -38.89 -10.43
C PHE A 17 -28.85 -38.04 -9.44
N ASP A 18 -30.03 -38.45 -9.01
CA ASP A 18 -30.90 -37.61 -8.19
C ASP A 18 -30.28 -37.32 -6.81
N ALA A 19 -29.57 -38.27 -6.21
CA ALA A 19 -28.95 -38.10 -4.91
C ALA A 19 -27.61 -37.36 -4.95
N HIS A 20 -26.80 -37.55 -6.00
CA HIS A 20 -25.38 -37.17 -5.99
C HIS A 20 -24.95 -36.22 -7.11
N TRP A 21 -25.84 -35.79 -8.00
CA TRP A 21 -25.51 -34.88 -9.11
C TRP A 21 -24.93 -33.54 -8.63
N GLU A 22 -25.49 -32.96 -7.57
CA GLU A 22 -25.03 -31.71 -6.97
C GLU A 22 -24.52 -31.95 -5.56
N ALA A 23 -23.30 -32.51 -5.43
CA ALA A 23 -22.71 -32.71 -4.11
C ALA A 23 -22.33 -31.38 -3.45
N LYS A 24 -22.90 -31.12 -2.26
CA LYS A 24 -22.69 -29.88 -1.51
C LYS A 24 -21.52 -29.95 -0.54
N SER A 25 -21.06 -31.16 -0.19
CA SER A 25 -19.96 -31.40 0.73
C SER A 25 -19.09 -32.59 0.33
N SER A 26 -17.90 -32.71 0.91
CA SER A 26 -17.03 -33.91 0.74
C SER A 26 -17.73 -35.19 1.18
N ARG A 27 -18.55 -35.11 2.23
CA ARG A 27 -19.30 -36.26 2.75
C ARG A 27 -20.35 -36.76 1.77
N ASP A 28 -21.01 -35.85 1.05
CA ASP A 28 -21.98 -36.22 0.01
C ASP A 28 -21.26 -36.96 -1.14
N ARG A 29 -20.05 -36.51 -1.51
CA ARG A 29 -19.24 -37.16 -2.54
C ARG A 29 -18.83 -38.58 -2.13
N GLU A 30 -18.37 -38.75 -0.90
CA GLU A 30 -18.01 -40.08 -0.36
C GLU A 30 -19.22 -41.01 -0.29
N SER A 31 -20.38 -40.49 0.10
CA SER A 31 -21.63 -41.24 0.10
C SER A 31 -22.04 -41.67 -1.31
N GLY A 32 -21.87 -40.80 -2.31
CA GLY A 32 -22.08 -41.12 -3.72
C GLY A 32 -21.15 -42.22 -4.22
N ASP A 33 -19.86 -42.12 -3.91
CA ASP A 33 -18.87 -43.13 -4.29
C ASP A 33 -19.14 -44.48 -3.58
N ALA A 34 -19.70 -44.47 -2.36
CA ALA A 34 -20.12 -45.69 -1.65
C ALA A 34 -21.38 -46.31 -2.28
N ASP A 35 -22.38 -45.49 -2.62
CA ASP A 35 -23.60 -45.92 -3.28
C ASP A 35 -23.32 -46.51 -4.66
N PHE A 36 -22.44 -45.88 -5.44
CA PHE A 36 -21.97 -46.39 -6.72
C PHE A 36 -21.27 -47.74 -6.55
N ARG A 37 -20.30 -47.86 -5.63
CA ARG A 37 -19.59 -49.13 -5.38
C ARG A 37 -20.54 -50.25 -4.98
N ARG A 38 -21.55 -49.97 -4.16
CA ARG A 38 -22.59 -50.94 -3.80
C ARG A 38 -23.38 -51.39 -5.03
N ALA A 39 -23.85 -50.44 -5.85
CA ALA A 39 -24.61 -50.75 -7.06
C ALA A 39 -23.76 -51.54 -8.08
N GLN A 40 -22.48 -51.16 -8.26
CA GLN A 40 -21.54 -51.83 -9.17
C GLN A 40 -21.20 -53.25 -8.70
N ALA A 41 -21.10 -53.48 -7.39
CA ALA A 41 -20.88 -54.82 -6.84
C ALA A 41 -22.11 -55.72 -7.01
N ALA A 42 -23.31 -55.17 -6.90
CA ALA A 42 -24.56 -55.91 -7.09
C ALA A 42 -24.86 -56.18 -8.58
N MET A 43 -24.57 -55.21 -9.45
CA MET A 43 -24.87 -55.25 -10.89
C MET A 43 -23.70 -54.65 -11.69
N PRO A 44 -22.66 -55.44 -12.01
CA PRO A 44 -21.54 -54.96 -12.81
C PRO A 44 -21.97 -54.60 -14.23
N ASP A 45 -22.09 -53.30 -14.52
CA ASP A 45 -22.46 -52.80 -15.85
C ASP A 45 -21.64 -51.54 -16.20
N TRP A 46 -21.25 -51.43 -17.47
CA TRP A 46 -20.48 -50.27 -17.95
C TRP A 46 -21.32 -48.98 -17.93
N ARG A 47 -22.65 -49.08 -18.06
CA ARG A 47 -23.57 -47.92 -17.99
C ARG A 47 -23.53 -47.27 -16.62
N LEU A 48 -23.34 -48.07 -15.56
CA LEU A 48 -23.23 -47.58 -14.20
C LEU A 48 -21.89 -46.86 -13.96
N LEU A 49 -20.79 -47.41 -14.49
CA LEU A 49 -19.49 -46.73 -14.52
C LEU A 49 -19.57 -45.40 -15.29
N TYR A 50 -20.29 -45.34 -16.41
CA TYR A 50 -20.47 -44.09 -17.15
C TYR A 50 -21.33 -43.08 -16.39
N ALA A 51 -22.39 -43.53 -15.71
CA ALA A 51 -23.16 -42.67 -14.81
C ALA A 51 -22.28 -42.06 -13.72
N GLN A 52 -21.40 -42.85 -13.10
CA GLN A 52 -20.45 -42.37 -12.09
C GLN A 52 -19.49 -41.32 -12.65
N ALA A 53 -18.94 -41.54 -13.86
CA ALA A 53 -18.10 -40.56 -14.52
C ALA A 53 -18.84 -39.23 -14.72
N LEU A 54 -20.09 -39.26 -15.19
CA LEU A 54 -20.91 -38.05 -15.36
C LEU A 54 -21.17 -37.33 -14.02
N VAL A 55 -21.47 -38.07 -12.94
CA VAL A 55 -21.61 -37.50 -11.59
C VAL A 55 -20.32 -36.81 -11.15
N GLN A 56 -19.15 -37.44 -11.37
CA GLN A 56 -17.86 -36.85 -11.04
C GLN A 56 -17.60 -35.56 -11.83
N VAL A 57 -17.97 -35.52 -13.12
CA VAL A 57 -17.89 -34.27 -13.92
C VAL A 57 -18.82 -33.19 -13.38
N ALA A 58 -20.06 -33.54 -13.01
CA ALA A 58 -21.01 -32.61 -12.40
C ALA A 58 -20.47 -31.98 -11.10
N GLN A 59 -19.69 -32.76 -10.35
CA GLN A 59 -19.03 -32.35 -9.11
C GLN A 59 -17.67 -31.66 -9.32
N TYR A 60 -17.28 -31.37 -10.56
CA TYR A 60 -15.98 -30.81 -10.96
C TYR A 60 -14.76 -31.69 -10.60
N ARG A 61 -14.96 -33.00 -10.40
CA ARG A 61 -13.91 -33.99 -10.14
C ARG A 61 -13.36 -34.56 -11.45
N ASN A 62 -12.79 -33.69 -12.29
CA ASN A 62 -12.37 -34.06 -13.66
C ASN A 62 -11.27 -35.13 -13.70
N GLY A 63 -10.38 -35.17 -12.69
CA GLY A 63 -9.35 -36.20 -12.55
C GLY A 63 -9.97 -37.59 -12.35
N ASP A 64 -10.80 -37.72 -11.31
CA ASP A 64 -11.50 -38.97 -10.97
C ASP A 64 -12.41 -39.44 -12.13
N ALA A 65 -13.15 -38.51 -12.76
CA ALA A 65 -13.92 -38.81 -13.97
C ALA A 65 -13.04 -39.34 -15.09
N GLY A 66 -11.84 -38.78 -15.29
CA GLY A 66 -10.89 -39.22 -16.30
C GLY A 66 -10.37 -40.65 -16.05
N GLU A 67 -10.21 -41.04 -14.79
CA GLU A 67 -9.86 -42.41 -14.39
C GLU A 67 -11.02 -43.38 -14.67
N THR A 68 -12.23 -43.05 -14.23
CA THR A 68 -13.44 -43.85 -14.50
C THR A 68 -13.65 -44.06 -16.01
N VAL A 69 -13.45 -43.02 -16.82
CA VAL A 69 -13.54 -43.13 -18.29
C VAL A 69 -12.41 -43.99 -18.88
N ARG A 70 -11.21 -43.98 -18.28
CA ARG A 70 -10.12 -44.87 -18.69
C ARG A 70 -10.46 -46.33 -18.44
N GLU A 71 -11.11 -46.65 -17.33
CA GLU A 71 -11.60 -48.00 -17.02
C GLU A 71 -12.70 -48.43 -18.02
N LEU A 72 -13.65 -47.54 -18.30
CA LEU A 72 -14.70 -47.77 -19.30
C LEU A 72 -14.14 -48.11 -20.68
N LEU A 73 -13.09 -47.40 -21.11
CA LEU A 73 -12.43 -47.65 -22.40
C LEU A 73 -11.73 -49.02 -22.46
N GLN A 74 -11.42 -49.66 -21.33
CA GLN A 74 -10.94 -51.05 -21.34
C GLN A 74 -12.05 -52.04 -21.70
N ILE A 75 -13.30 -51.71 -21.36
CA ILE A 75 -14.49 -52.52 -21.63
C ILE A 75 -15.03 -52.20 -23.03
N ARG A 76 -15.13 -50.92 -23.38
CA ARG A 76 -15.67 -50.42 -24.66
C ARG A 76 -14.58 -49.70 -25.45
N LYS A 77 -13.72 -50.48 -26.09
CA LYS A 77 -12.53 -49.97 -26.81
C LYS A 77 -12.84 -49.14 -28.05
N ASP A 78 -14.00 -49.38 -28.67
CA ASP A 78 -14.39 -48.77 -29.95
C ASP A 78 -15.39 -47.61 -29.80
N ASP A 79 -15.62 -47.14 -28.58
CA ASP A 79 -16.61 -46.09 -28.32
C ASP A 79 -16.00 -44.68 -28.46
N TRP A 80 -16.17 -44.07 -29.63
CA TRP A 80 -15.64 -42.73 -29.92
C TRP A 80 -16.13 -41.68 -28.92
N ARG A 81 -17.34 -41.84 -28.36
CA ARG A 81 -17.91 -40.87 -27.39
C ARG A 81 -17.11 -40.89 -26.09
N LEU A 82 -16.67 -42.07 -25.64
CA LEU A 82 -15.80 -42.18 -24.47
C LEU A 82 -14.43 -41.55 -24.71
N TYR A 83 -13.86 -41.66 -25.92
CA TYR A 83 -12.62 -40.95 -26.27
C TYR A 83 -12.82 -39.43 -26.33
N ARG A 84 -13.96 -38.95 -26.85
CA ARG A 84 -14.33 -37.52 -26.80
C ARG A 84 -14.39 -37.02 -25.36
N THR A 85 -15.10 -37.73 -24.48
CA THR A 85 -15.18 -37.39 -23.05
C THR A 85 -13.80 -37.42 -22.39
N ARG A 86 -12.99 -38.44 -22.68
CA ARG A 86 -11.61 -38.54 -22.18
C ARG A 86 -10.76 -37.35 -22.59
N ALA A 87 -10.84 -36.95 -23.86
CA ALA A 87 -10.10 -35.80 -24.38
C ALA A 87 -10.46 -34.53 -23.61
N TRP A 88 -11.77 -34.25 -23.46
CA TRP A 88 -12.23 -33.07 -22.72
C TRP A 88 -11.74 -33.09 -21.26
N LEU A 89 -11.84 -34.23 -20.57
CA LEU A 89 -11.42 -34.36 -19.18
C LEU A 89 -9.92 -34.20 -19.00
N ALA A 90 -9.11 -34.76 -19.91
CA ALA A 90 -7.66 -34.60 -19.90
C ALA A 90 -7.28 -33.12 -20.08
N LEU A 91 -7.91 -32.41 -21.03
CA LEU A 91 -7.69 -30.98 -21.22
C LEU A 91 -8.13 -30.15 -20.00
N ALA A 92 -9.25 -30.49 -19.38
CA ALA A 92 -9.72 -29.84 -18.17
C ALA A 92 -8.80 -30.09 -16.96
N ALA A 93 -8.18 -31.27 -16.90
CA ALA A 93 -7.18 -31.66 -15.91
C ALA A 93 -5.75 -31.18 -16.24
N ARG A 94 -5.56 -30.47 -17.36
CA ARG A 94 -4.26 -29.98 -17.87
C ARG A 94 -3.27 -31.09 -18.28
N ASP A 95 -3.78 -32.27 -18.59
CA ASP A 95 -3.01 -33.34 -19.24
C ASP A 95 -3.17 -33.22 -20.76
N TYR A 96 -2.48 -32.24 -21.34
CA TYR A 96 -2.68 -31.82 -22.72
C TYR A 96 -2.23 -32.86 -23.75
N GLU A 97 -1.18 -33.63 -23.46
CA GLU A 97 -0.71 -34.72 -24.32
C GLU A 97 -1.70 -35.88 -24.34
N ALA A 98 -2.19 -36.32 -23.18
CA ALA A 98 -3.20 -37.37 -23.12
C ALA A 98 -4.51 -36.92 -23.79
N GLY A 99 -4.85 -35.63 -23.68
CA GLY A 99 -5.97 -35.03 -24.41
C GLY A 99 -5.81 -35.14 -25.92
N LEU A 100 -4.66 -34.73 -26.46
CA LEU A 100 -4.37 -34.80 -27.89
C LEU A 100 -4.39 -36.24 -28.43
N VAL A 101 -3.85 -37.20 -27.68
CA VAL A 101 -3.91 -38.63 -28.02
C VAL A 101 -5.36 -39.14 -28.01
N ALA A 102 -6.15 -38.75 -27.01
CA ALA A 102 -7.57 -39.13 -26.93
C ALA A 102 -8.41 -38.56 -28.09
N LEU A 103 -8.10 -37.34 -28.57
CA LEU A 103 -8.71 -36.78 -29.78
C LEU A 103 -8.41 -37.63 -31.02
N ASP A 104 -7.17 -38.09 -31.19
CA ASP A 104 -6.80 -38.97 -32.32
C ASP A 104 -7.54 -40.31 -32.24
N HIS A 105 -7.66 -40.89 -31.05
CA HIS A 105 -8.46 -42.10 -30.86
C HIS A 105 -9.95 -41.87 -31.13
N CYS A 106 -10.51 -40.71 -30.74
CA CYS A 106 -11.89 -40.35 -31.05
C CYS A 106 -12.13 -40.36 -32.56
N ILE A 107 -11.23 -39.78 -33.34
CA ILE A 107 -11.35 -39.72 -34.80
C ILE A 107 -11.23 -41.12 -35.43
N ARG A 108 -10.28 -41.94 -34.98
CA ARG A 108 -10.06 -43.29 -35.54
C ARG A 108 -11.24 -44.24 -35.33
N HIS A 109 -11.98 -44.09 -34.23
CA HIS A 109 -13.15 -44.91 -33.91
C HIS A 109 -14.48 -44.26 -34.33
N LEU A 110 -14.43 -43.09 -34.97
CA LEU A 110 -15.62 -42.47 -35.52
C LEU A 110 -16.13 -43.33 -36.68
N PRO A 111 -17.43 -43.67 -36.73
CA PRO A 111 -17.97 -44.48 -37.83
C PRO A 111 -17.75 -43.78 -39.17
N ALA A 112 -17.49 -44.55 -40.22
CA ALA A 112 -17.47 -44.04 -41.58
C ALA A 112 -18.82 -43.42 -41.93
N VAL A 113 -18.82 -42.39 -42.77
CA VAL A 113 -20.05 -41.72 -43.22
C VAL A 113 -20.94 -42.76 -43.92
N ASP A 114 -22.16 -42.95 -43.42
CA ASP A 114 -23.14 -43.82 -44.06
C ASP A 114 -23.64 -43.13 -45.35
N PRO A 115 -23.50 -43.74 -46.54
CA PRO A 115 -24.06 -43.19 -47.77
C PRO A 115 -25.57 -42.90 -47.71
N LYS A 116 -26.30 -43.53 -46.78
CA LYS A 116 -27.74 -43.35 -46.55
C LYS A 116 -28.09 -42.27 -45.53
N ASP A 117 -27.13 -41.81 -44.74
CA ASP A 117 -27.27 -40.65 -43.85
C ASP A 117 -26.31 -39.54 -44.29
N PRO A 118 -26.65 -38.80 -45.37
CA PRO A 118 -25.81 -37.71 -45.87
C PRO A 118 -25.72 -36.53 -44.89
N LEU A 119 -26.52 -36.53 -43.81
CA LEU A 119 -26.46 -35.49 -42.79
C LEU A 119 -25.48 -35.82 -41.67
N ASP A 120 -25.19 -37.09 -41.35
CA ASP A 120 -24.14 -37.51 -40.41
C ASP A 120 -23.94 -36.53 -39.22
N VAL A 121 -25.05 -36.22 -38.53
CA VAL A 121 -25.09 -35.08 -37.59
C VAL A 121 -24.16 -35.33 -36.40
N ASP A 122 -24.21 -36.55 -35.85
CA ASP A 122 -23.37 -36.99 -34.74
C ASP A 122 -21.88 -36.97 -35.11
N GLY A 123 -21.52 -37.39 -36.34
CA GLY A 123 -20.14 -37.39 -36.82
C GLY A 123 -19.58 -35.99 -37.01
N ARG A 124 -20.39 -35.08 -37.58
CA ARG A 124 -20.03 -33.67 -37.74
C ARG A 124 -19.90 -32.93 -36.41
N GLU A 125 -20.80 -33.20 -35.46
CA GLU A 125 -20.72 -32.64 -34.11
C GLU A 125 -19.45 -33.12 -33.38
N ALA A 126 -19.17 -34.42 -33.43
CA ALA A 126 -17.98 -35.01 -32.83
C ALA A 126 -16.69 -34.38 -33.38
N VAL A 127 -16.61 -34.23 -34.70
CA VAL A 127 -15.46 -33.61 -35.36
C VAL A 127 -15.39 -32.10 -35.05
N GLY A 128 -16.52 -31.43 -34.90
CA GLY A 128 -16.60 -30.05 -34.40
C GLY A 128 -16.04 -29.91 -32.98
N ASP A 129 -16.39 -30.82 -32.07
CA ASP A 129 -15.83 -30.86 -30.71
C ASP A 129 -14.32 -31.07 -30.71
N VAL A 130 -13.82 -31.98 -31.55
CA VAL A 130 -12.38 -32.18 -31.74
C VAL A 130 -11.73 -30.91 -32.29
N GLY A 131 -12.37 -30.22 -33.23
CA GLY A 131 -11.93 -28.92 -33.74
C GLY A 131 -11.78 -27.86 -32.65
N ARG A 132 -12.78 -27.72 -31.76
CA ARG A 132 -12.73 -26.79 -30.62
C ARG A 132 -11.62 -27.14 -29.62
N MET A 133 -11.51 -28.41 -29.24
CA MET A 133 -10.49 -28.89 -28.30
C MET A 133 -9.07 -28.75 -28.86
N PHE A 134 -8.90 -29.02 -30.16
CA PHE A 134 -7.62 -28.84 -30.84
C PHE A 134 -7.24 -27.36 -30.97
N ALA A 135 -8.19 -26.48 -31.32
CA ALA A 135 -7.96 -25.04 -31.35
C ALA A 135 -7.50 -24.51 -29.99
N PHE A 136 -8.13 -24.96 -28.90
CA PHE A 136 -7.70 -24.62 -27.54
C PHE A 136 -6.22 -24.96 -27.31
N LEU A 137 -5.75 -26.13 -27.74
CA LEU A 137 -4.33 -26.50 -27.67
C LEU A 137 -3.41 -25.60 -28.52
N GLU A 138 -3.91 -25.06 -29.63
CA GLU A 138 -3.15 -24.18 -30.51
C GLU A 138 -3.04 -22.74 -29.98
N VAL A 139 -4.11 -22.18 -29.39
CA VAL A 139 -4.14 -20.75 -29.03
C VAL A 139 -4.03 -20.48 -27.53
N ALA A 140 -4.69 -21.28 -26.68
CA ALA A 140 -4.71 -21.02 -25.24
C ALA A 140 -3.48 -21.59 -24.52
N VAL A 141 -2.96 -22.71 -25.01
CA VAL A 141 -1.80 -23.42 -24.41
C VAL A 141 -0.77 -23.88 -25.47
N PRO A 142 -0.31 -22.99 -26.37
CA PRO A 142 0.56 -23.35 -27.49
C PRO A 142 1.90 -23.98 -27.11
N GLN A 143 2.38 -23.70 -25.90
CA GLN A 143 3.67 -24.17 -25.37
C GLN A 143 3.57 -25.54 -24.69
N GLU A 144 2.38 -25.95 -24.29
CA GLU A 144 2.16 -27.19 -23.52
C GLU A 144 2.08 -28.44 -24.40
N THR A 145 1.94 -28.24 -25.72
CA THR A 145 2.05 -29.30 -26.71
C THR A 145 3.02 -28.87 -27.80
N ASP A 146 3.78 -29.81 -28.36
CA ASP A 146 4.72 -29.49 -29.42
C ASP A 146 3.97 -29.13 -30.73
N ALA A 147 4.42 -28.06 -31.39
CA ALA A 147 3.79 -27.56 -32.61
C ALA A 147 3.86 -28.56 -33.77
N THR A 148 4.99 -29.27 -33.91
CA THR A 148 5.16 -30.25 -35.00
C THR A 148 4.24 -31.46 -34.79
N THR A 149 4.02 -31.83 -33.53
CA THR A 149 3.10 -32.89 -33.13
C THR A 149 1.65 -32.49 -33.45
N ARG A 150 1.22 -31.28 -33.08
CA ARG A 150 -0.10 -30.74 -33.43
C ARG A 150 -0.34 -30.76 -34.93
N ASP A 151 0.61 -30.22 -35.71
CA ASP A 151 0.50 -30.17 -37.18
C ASP A 151 0.40 -31.56 -37.80
N ARG A 152 1.15 -32.54 -37.28
CA ARG A 152 1.10 -33.93 -37.73
C ARG A 152 -0.27 -34.56 -37.50
N PHE A 153 -0.87 -34.36 -36.33
CA PHE A 153 -2.22 -34.84 -36.04
C PHE A 153 -3.25 -34.17 -36.96
N ARG A 154 -3.19 -32.84 -37.09
CA ARG A 154 -4.10 -32.10 -37.97
C ARG A 154 -4.04 -32.58 -39.42
N ARG A 155 -2.84 -32.72 -40.01
CA ARG A 155 -2.67 -33.21 -41.38
C ARG A 155 -3.24 -34.62 -41.55
N ARG A 156 -3.02 -35.50 -40.57
CA ARG A 156 -3.56 -36.86 -40.59
C ARG A 156 -5.08 -36.86 -40.53
N TRP A 157 -5.68 -36.05 -39.67
CA TRP A 157 -7.14 -35.95 -39.52
C TRP A 157 -7.80 -35.36 -40.77
N ALA A 158 -7.21 -34.32 -41.35
CA ALA A 158 -7.68 -33.73 -42.61
C ALA A 158 -7.72 -34.74 -43.77
N MET A 159 -6.80 -35.70 -43.81
CA MET A 159 -6.81 -36.80 -44.80
C MET A 159 -7.88 -37.87 -44.50
N SER A 160 -8.37 -37.94 -43.27
CA SER A 160 -9.33 -38.97 -42.81
C SER A 160 -10.78 -38.50 -42.88
N PHE A 161 -11.02 -37.19 -42.97
CA PHE A 161 -12.35 -36.60 -43.03
C PHE A 161 -12.86 -36.49 -44.47
N ASP A 162 -14.15 -36.71 -44.65
CA ASP A 162 -14.86 -36.26 -45.86
C ASP A 162 -14.99 -34.72 -45.85
N PRO A 163 -15.35 -34.09 -46.98
CA PRO A 163 -15.45 -32.64 -47.08
C PRO A 163 -16.38 -31.97 -46.04
N HIS A 164 -17.48 -32.62 -45.65
CA HIS A 164 -18.43 -32.04 -44.69
C HIS A 164 -17.90 -32.10 -43.25
N ARG A 165 -17.33 -33.24 -42.82
CA ARG A 165 -16.67 -33.34 -41.51
C ARG A 165 -15.47 -32.40 -41.42
N ASN A 166 -14.66 -32.29 -42.47
CA ASN A 166 -13.53 -31.36 -42.48
C ASN A 166 -13.99 -29.90 -42.36
N ALA A 167 -15.09 -29.52 -43.03
CA ALA A 167 -15.67 -28.19 -42.88
C ALA A 167 -16.16 -27.94 -41.44
N SER A 168 -16.80 -28.93 -40.80
CA SER A 168 -17.19 -28.83 -39.38
C SER A 168 -15.99 -28.69 -38.45
N PHE A 169 -14.90 -29.43 -38.68
CA PHE A 169 -13.65 -29.31 -37.93
C PHE A 169 -13.09 -27.89 -38.00
N GLU A 170 -12.85 -27.40 -39.22
CA GLU A 170 -12.21 -26.11 -39.45
C GLU A 170 -13.09 -24.95 -38.99
N SER A 171 -14.41 -25.02 -39.19
CA SER A 171 -15.35 -24.01 -38.70
C SER A 171 -15.31 -23.90 -37.17
N ALA A 172 -15.39 -25.04 -36.47
CA ALA A 172 -15.37 -25.07 -35.01
C ALA A 172 -13.99 -24.66 -34.44
N ARG A 173 -12.91 -25.05 -35.12
CA ARG A 173 -11.54 -24.60 -34.80
C ARG A 173 -11.40 -23.08 -34.91
N ASN A 174 -11.86 -22.51 -36.03
CA ASN A 174 -11.79 -21.07 -36.27
C ASN A 174 -12.62 -20.26 -35.27
N GLN A 175 -13.77 -20.78 -34.83
CA GLN A 175 -14.58 -20.12 -33.81
C GLN A 175 -13.80 -19.90 -32.50
N VAL A 176 -13.10 -20.93 -32.01
CA VAL A 176 -12.28 -20.84 -30.80
C VAL A 176 -11.13 -19.85 -30.96
N GLN A 177 -10.52 -19.80 -32.14
CA GLN A 177 -9.46 -18.83 -32.44
C GLN A 177 -9.98 -17.39 -32.38
N VAL A 178 -11.17 -17.13 -32.95
CA VAL A 178 -11.82 -15.81 -32.89
C VAL A 178 -12.19 -15.43 -31.45
N GLU A 179 -12.76 -16.37 -30.69
CA GLU A 179 -13.11 -16.13 -29.28
C GLU A 179 -11.87 -15.88 -28.41
N HIS A 180 -10.78 -16.62 -28.62
CA HIS A 180 -9.52 -16.39 -27.92
C HIS A 180 -8.92 -15.02 -28.26
N ALA A 181 -8.88 -14.66 -29.56
CA ALA A 181 -8.40 -13.35 -30.00
C ALA A 181 -9.21 -12.20 -29.38
N LYS A 182 -10.52 -12.38 -29.18
CA LYS A 182 -11.35 -11.41 -28.47
C LYS A 182 -10.93 -11.26 -27.01
N ILE A 183 -10.71 -12.37 -26.29
CA ILE A 183 -10.26 -12.34 -24.88
C ILE A 183 -8.89 -11.67 -24.76
N GLU A 184 -7.96 -11.93 -25.69
CA GLU A 184 -6.65 -11.27 -25.70
C GLU A 184 -6.75 -9.78 -25.99
N SER A 185 -7.58 -9.36 -26.96
CA SER A 185 -7.83 -7.94 -27.25
C SER A 185 -8.42 -7.22 -26.03
N GLU A 186 -9.37 -7.84 -25.32
CA GLU A 186 -9.93 -7.30 -24.07
C GLU A 186 -8.86 -7.20 -22.98
N ARG A 187 -7.98 -8.20 -22.84
CA ARG A 187 -6.86 -8.19 -21.89
C ARG A 187 -5.91 -7.03 -22.20
N ASP A 188 -5.48 -6.90 -23.45
CA ASP A 188 -4.53 -5.87 -23.88
C ASP A 188 -5.14 -4.46 -23.73
N ALA A 189 -6.44 -4.30 -23.99
CA ALA A 189 -7.15 -3.04 -23.75
C ALA A 189 -7.20 -2.67 -22.26
N ILE A 190 -7.49 -3.64 -21.37
CA ILE A 190 -7.49 -3.43 -19.91
C ILE A 190 -6.08 -3.13 -19.41
N GLU A 191 -5.06 -3.79 -19.95
CA GLU A 191 -3.67 -3.53 -19.61
C GLU A 191 -3.25 -2.10 -20.00
N LYS A 192 -3.50 -1.69 -21.24
CA LYS A 192 -3.20 -0.32 -21.71
C LYS A 192 -3.96 0.72 -20.90
N ALA A 193 -5.26 0.54 -20.67
CA ALA A 193 -6.06 1.46 -19.85
C ALA A 193 -5.57 1.51 -18.39
N GLY A 194 -5.09 0.38 -17.85
CA GLY A 194 -4.49 0.29 -16.52
C GLY A 194 -3.16 1.06 -16.44
N GLN A 195 -2.27 0.86 -17.41
CA GLN A 195 -0.98 1.57 -17.52
C GLN A 195 -1.20 3.08 -17.68
N GLU A 196 -2.11 3.50 -18.55
CA GLU A 196 -2.42 4.93 -18.74
C GLU A 196 -2.97 5.58 -17.47
N LYS A 197 -3.88 4.90 -16.75
CA LYS A 197 -4.41 5.41 -15.47
C LYS A 197 -3.32 5.47 -14.41
N ALA A 198 -2.50 4.43 -14.29
CA ALA A 198 -1.39 4.41 -13.34
C ALA A 198 -0.37 5.52 -13.63
N ALA A 199 -0.03 5.76 -14.89
CA ALA A 199 0.84 6.85 -15.32
C ALA A 199 0.25 8.22 -14.97
N LYS A 200 -1.04 8.45 -15.28
CA LYS A 200 -1.73 9.71 -14.92
C LYS A 200 -1.75 9.96 -13.42
N GLU A 201 -2.14 8.97 -12.62
CA GLU A 201 -2.15 9.09 -11.16
C GLU A 201 -0.74 9.32 -10.59
N LYS A 202 0.27 8.68 -11.17
CA LYS A 202 1.68 8.87 -10.78
C LYS A 202 2.12 10.30 -11.08
N ASP A 203 1.82 10.82 -12.27
CA ASP A 203 2.16 12.19 -12.67
C ASP A 203 1.44 13.23 -11.81
N GLU A 204 0.15 13.04 -11.51
CA GLU A 204 -0.61 13.92 -10.62
C GLU A 204 -0.03 13.92 -9.21
N LYS A 205 0.30 12.74 -8.66
CA LYS A 205 0.96 12.63 -7.35
C LYS A 205 2.32 13.32 -7.35
N LEU A 206 3.15 13.12 -8.38
CA LEU A 206 4.45 13.78 -8.49
C LEU A 206 4.30 15.31 -8.56
N LYS A 207 3.37 15.83 -9.36
CA LYS A 207 3.08 17.28 -9.42
C LYS A 207 2.62 17.82 -8.06
N SER A 208 1.78 17.09 -7.33
CA SER A 208 1.34 17.50 -5.99
C SER A 208 2.49 17.54 -4.98
N LEU A 209 3.42 16.57 -5.06
CA LEU A 209 4.61 16.54 -4.21
C LEU A 209 5.57 17.67 -4.56
N ASP A 210 5.80 17.95 -5.85
CA ASP A 210 6.64 19.07 -6.31
C ASP A 210 6.07 20.42 -5.80
N ALA A 211 4.75 20.61 -5.87
CA ALA A 211 4.09 21.81 -5.35
C ALA A 211 4.27 21.96 -3.83
N GLN A 212 4.14 20.87 -3.07
CA GLN A 212 4.36 20.90 -1.62
C GLN A 212 5.83 21.18 -1.25
N GLN A 213 6.79 20.63 -1.99
CA GLN A 213 8.21 20.93 -1.79
C GLN A 213 8.54 22.40 -2.08
N ALA A 214 7.95 22.97 -3.14
CA ALA A 214 8.12 24.38 -3.47
C ALA A 214 7.52 25.31 -2.38
N ASP A 215 6.36 24.96 -1.83
CA ASP A 215 5.75 25.71 -0.71
C ASP A 215 6.62 25.65 0.55
N ILE A 216 7.11 24.46 0.93
CA ILE A 216 8.03 24.30 2.07
C ILE A 216 9.29 25.13 1.87
N ALA A 217 9.90 25.10 0.68
CA ALA A 217 11.09 25.91 0.39
C ALA A 217 10.80 27.41 0.53
N SER A 218 9.65 27.89 0.03
CA SER A 218 9.23 29.28 0.18
C SER A 218 9.05 29.67 1.65
N GLN A 219 8.45 28.79 2.46
CA GLN A 219 8.25 29.04 3.90
C GLN A 219 9.57 29.06 4.66
N GLN A 220 10.51 28.16 4.34
CA GLN A 220 11.85 28.14 4.91
C GLN A 220 12.62 29.44 4.60
N ASP A 221 12.56 29.92 3.36
CA ASP A 221 13.20 31.16 2.96
C ASP A 221 12.61 32.39 3.67
N LYS A 222 11.28 32.43 3.85
CA LYS A 222 10.61 33.48 4.62
C LYS A 222 11.05 33.47 6.09
N LEU A 223 10.96 32.31 6.76
CA LEU A 223 11.36 32.16 8.16
C LEU A 223 12.84 32.51 8.37
N ARG A 224 13.71 32.17 7.42
CA ARG A 224 15.13 32.52 7.48
C ARG A 224 15.34 34.03 7.40
N LYS A 225 14.67 34.71 6.47
CA LYS A 225 14.74 36.18 6.35
C LYS A 225 14.19 36.87 7.60
N ASP A 226 13.09 36.36 8.15
CA ASP A 226 12.50 36.88 9.39
C ASP A 226 13.46 36.69 10.57
N ALA A 227 14.10 35.53 10.69
CA ALA A 227 15.09 35.26 11.73
C ALA A 227 16.34 36.16 11.60
N GLU A 228 16.85 36.37 10.38
CA GLU A 228 17.96 37.28 10.11
C GLU A 228 17.58 38.73 10.48
N SER A 229 16.36 39.17 10.16
CA SER A 229 15.83 40.47 10.54
C SER A 229 15.71 40.63 12.06
N MET A 230 15.16 39.65 12.77
CA MET A 230 15.04 39.65 14.24
C MET A 230 16.42 39.69 14.92
N GLN A 231 17.41 38.97 14.40
CA GLN A 231 18.78 39.03 14.91
C GLN A 231 19.42 40.40 14.70
N ALA A 232 19.19 41.02 13.53
CA ALA A 232 19.66 42.37 13.25
C ALA A 232 19.01 43.40 14.19
N GLN A 233 17.70 43.29 14.43
CA GLN A 233 16.96 44.11 15.40
C GLN A 233 17.55 43.96 16.81
N LEU A 234 17.69 42.73 17.31
CA LEU A 234 18.26 42.46 18.63
C LEU A 234 19.66 43.09 18.77
N LYS A 235 20.52 42.91 17.76
CA LYS A 235 21.87 43.47 17.77
C LYS A 235 21.85 45.01 17.82
N SER A 236 20.95 45.63 17.06
CA SER A 236 20.81 47.09 17.05
C SER A 236 20.30 47.62 18.39
N GLU A 237 19.32 46.95 19.00
CA GLU A 237 18.76 47.31 20.30
C GLU A 237 19.80 47.19 21.43
N LEU A 238 20.60 46.12 21.41
CA LEU A 238 21.71 45.92 22.35
C LEU A 238 22.73 47.05 22.26
N GLN A 239 23.09 47.48 21.05
CA GLN A 239 24.01 48.60 20.85
C GLN A 239 23.43 49.93 21.37
N THR A 240 22.13 50.19 21.17
CA THR A 240 21.49 51.37 21.76
C THR A 240 21.49 51.34 23.29
N TRP A 241 21.18 50.20 23.92
CA TRP A 241 21.22 50.12 25.38
C TRP A 241 22.64 50.25 25.95
N GLU A 242 23.65 49.70 25.28
CA GLU A 242 25.05 49.90 25.69
C GLU A 242 25.45 51.37 25.61
N ARG A 243 25.01 52.08 24.57
CA ARG A 243 25.23 53.51 24.40
C ARG A 243 24.55 54.34 25.51
N ASP A 244 23.35 53.94 25.93
CA ASP A 244 22.58 54.65 26.96
C ASP A 244 23.06 54.34 28.40
N ASP A 245 23.53 53.13 28.69
CA ASP A 245 24.03 52.75 30.01
C ASP A 245 25.45 53.30 30.29
N LEU A 246 26.27 53.51 29.26
CA LEU A 246 27.63 54.05 29.41
C LEU A 246 27.68 55.40 30.16
N PRO A 247 26.95 56.46 29.78
CA PRO A 247 26.97 57.73 30.50
C PRO A 247 26.47 57.59 31.94
N LEU A 248 25.49 56.72 32.19
CA LEU A 248 24.97 56.46 33.53
C LEU A 248 26.00 55.75 34.42
N ARG A 249 26.78 54.81 33.87
CA ARG A 249 27.93 54.20 34.58
C ARG A 249 28.98 55.24 34.95
N VAL A 250 29.31 56.12 34.02
CA VAL A 250 30.29 57.20 34.26
C VAL A 250 29.77 58.17 35.32
N ALA A 251 28.50 58.56 35.27
CA ALA A 251 27.88 59.42 36.26
C ALA A 251 27.88 58.79 37.66
N ALA A 252 27.47 57.52 37.76
CA ALA A 252 27.51 56.78 39.03
C ALA A 252 28.93 56.72 39.61
N GLY A 253 29.95 56.41 38.79
CA GLY A 253 31.34 56.37 39.27
C GLY A 253 31.87 57.72 39.75
N LYS A 254 31.41 58.84 39.17
CA LYS A 254 31.76 60.18 39.63
C LYS A 254 31.10 60.52 40.97
N LEU A 255 29.81 60.23 41.10
CA LEU A 255 29.05 60.47 42.34
C LEU A 255 29.57 59.59 43.48
N ASP A 256 29.90 58.33 43.22
CA ASP A 256 30.48 57.41 44.19
C ASP A 256 31.84 57.91 44.70
N ALA A 257 32.70 58.38 43.79
CA ALA A 257 33.98 59.00 44.17
C ALA A 257 33.80 60.28 45.01
N GLN A 258 32.76 61.08 44.73
CA GLN A 258 32.40 62.25 45.54
C GLN A 258 31.91 61.86 46.93
N ALA A 259 31.02 60.87 47.03
CA ALA A 259 30.51 60.35 48.30
C ALA A 259 31.66 59.82 49.18
N VAL A 260 32.54 59.00 48.63
CA VAL A 260 33.74 58.49 49.35
C VAL A 260 34.65 59.62 49.83
N SER A 261 34.78 60.70 49.05
CA SER A 261 35.55 61.88 49.49
C SER A 261 34.87 62.60 50.65
N MET A 262 33.54 62.78 50.59
CA MET A 262 32.76 63.44 51.64
C MET A 262 32.75 62.61 52.94
N ASP A 263 32.65 61.30 52.86
CA ASP A 263 32.76 60.38 54.00
C ASP A 263 34.10 60.52 54.72
N ARG A 264 35.20 60.62 53.96
CA ARG A 264 36.53 60.86 54.54
C ARG A 264 36.59 62.21 55.25
N ASP A 265 36.05 63.26 54.65
CA ASP A 265 36.00 64.60 55.26
C ASP A 265 35.19 64.56 56.56
N LEU A 266 34.03 63.90 56.57
CA LEU A 266 33.19 63.72 57.76
C LEU A 266 33.92 62.94 58.87
N ALA A 267 34.64 61.87 58.52
CA ALA A 267 35.42 61.09 59.47
C ALA A 267 36.55 61.93 60.12
N ILE A 268 37.21 62.79 59.33
CA ILE A 268 38.23 63.73 59.84
C ILE A 268 37.60 64.74 60.80
N LEU A 269 36.48 65.36 60.40
CA LEU A 269 35.75 66.33 61.24
C LEU A 269 35.28 65.68 62.56
N ALA A 270 34.75 64.46 62.51
CA ALA A 270 34.33 63.72 63.70
C ALA A 270 35.50 63.44 64.66
N SER A 271 36.67 63.06 64.11
CA SER A 271 37.89 62.86 64.90
C SER A 271 38.38 64.16 65.57
N ASP A 272 38.34 65.28 64.84
CA ASP A 272 38.74 66.59 65.37
C ASP A 272 37.79 67.09 66.46
N ILE A 273 36.47 66.94 66.27
CA ILE A 273 35.45 67.23 67.29
C ILE A 273 35.71 66.39 68.55
N ALA A 274 35.89 65.08 68.41
CA ALA A 274 36.16 64.19 69.55
C ALA A 274 37.48 64.53 70.27
N ARG A 275 38.49 65.04 69.55
CA ARG A 275 39.74 65.54 70.15
C ARG A 275 39.51 66.82 70.95
N LEU A 276 38.71 67.76 70.43
CA LEU A 276 38.39 69.01 71.11
C LEU A 276 37.49 68.79 72.33
N GLN A 277 36.51 67.89 72.24
CA GLN A 277 35.66 67.48 73.38
C GLN A 277 36.51 66.93 74.53
N ARG A 278 37.45 66.01 74.23
CA ARG A 278 38.41 65.51 75.23
C ARG A 278 39.21 66.65 75.87
N ARG A 279 39.66 67.65 75.12
CA ARG A 279 40.36 68.82 75.68
C ARG A 279 39.47 69.67 76.57
N LEU A 280 38.20 69.83 76.21
CA LEU A 280 37.21 70.59 76.97
C LEU A 280 36.95 69.96 78.34
N ASP A 281 36.94 68.63 78.43
CA ASP A 281 36.71 67.89 79.69
C ASP A 281 37.79 68.18 80.74
N PHE A 282 39.03 68.45 80.31
CA PHE A 282 40.15 68.75 81.21
C PHE A 282 40.44 70.26 81.39
N ALA A 283 39.78 71.14 80.65
CA ALA A 283 40.00 72.58 80.71
C ALA A 283 39.36 73.20 81.96
N ARG A 284 40.19 73.81 82.83
CA ARG A 284 39.76 74.53 84.04
C ARG A 284 39.54 76.03 83.84
N ASP A 285 40.21 76.63 82.85
CA ASP A 285 40.08 78.05 82.52
C ASP A 285 38.75 78.30 81.79
N PRO A 286 37.86 79.18 82.31
CA PRO A 286 36.58 79.48 81.68
C PRO A 286 36.72 80.08 80.27
N VAL A 287 37.78 80.85 79.99
CA VAL A 287 38.00 81.46 78.67
C VAL A 287 38.36 80.39 77.64
N LEU A 288 39.29 79.49 78.00
CA LEU A 288 39.66 78.36 77.14
C LEU A 288 38.48 77.42 76.88
N ARG A 289 37.64 77.15 77.89
CA ARG A 289 36.41 76.35 77.71
C ARG A 289 35.47 76.99 76.70
N ALA A 290 35.23 78.30 76.81
CA ALA A 290 34.36 79.02 75.87
C ALA A 290 34.90 78.97 74.43
N GLN A 291 36.22 79.10 74.25
CA GLN A 291 36.87 78.97 72.93
C GLN A 291 36.73 77.56 72.35
N LEU A 292 36.97 76.52 73.14
CA LEU A 292 36.81 75.12 72.71
C LEU A 292 35.38 74.79 72.32
N ILE A 293 34.39 75.27 73.07
CA ILE A 293 32.96 75.11 72.74
C ILE A 293 32.63 75.80 71.41
N ALA A 294 33.14 77.02 71.19
CA ALA A 294 32.90 77.75 69.94
C ALA A 294 33.50 77.00 68.73
N GLU A 295 34.70 76.45 68.85
CA GLU A 295 35.34 75.70 67.78
C GLU A 295 34.66 74.35 67.52
N ILE A 296 34.23 73.64 68.57
CA ILE A 296 33.41 72.41 68.43
C ILE A 296 32.13 72.72 67.65
N ARG A 297 31.37 73.74 68.06
CA ARG A 297 30.13 74.14 67.37
C ARG A 297 30.36 74.54 65.92
N ARG A 298 31.50 75.19 65.64
CA ARG A 298 31.89 75.54 64.27
C ARG A 298 32.15 74.29 63.43
N LEU A 299 32.88 73.31 63.95
CA LEU A 299 33.15 72.05 63.24
C LEU A 299 31.87 71.22 63.08
N GLU A 300 31.00 71.18 64.09
CA GLU A 300 29.68 70.52 64.02
C GLU A 300 28.82 71.12 62.90
N LEU A 301 28.83 72.45 62.72
CA LEU A 301 28.12 73.11 61.62
C LEU A 301 28.71 72.75 60.25
N ILE A 302 30.03 72.62 60.14
CA ILE A 302 30.68 72.18 58.89
C ILE A 302 30.34 70.72 58.61
N ALA A 303 30.39 69.85 59.62
CA ALA A 303 30.02 68.46 59.50
C ALA A 303 28.55 68.29 59.08
N SER A 304 27.62 69.02 59.70
CA SER A 304 26.20 68.95 59.32
C SER A 304 25.94 69.41 57.88
N ARG A 305 26.72 70.38 57.37
CA ARG A 305 26.65 70.81 55.97
C ARG A 305 27.17 69.73 55.02
N ARG A 306 28.32 69.11 55.35
CA ARG A 306 28.89 68.02 54.57
C ARG A 306 28.00 66.78 54.55
N ASP A 307 27.37 66.46 55.67
CA ASP A 307 26.41 65.36 55.78
C ASP A 307 25.17 65.62 54.90
N ALA A 308 24.66 66.86 54.88
CA ALA A 308 23.58 67.24 53.98
C ALA A 308 23.99 67.18 52.49
N GLU A 309 25.23 67.53 52.14
CA GLU A 309 25.77 67.39 50.78
C GLU A 309 25.92 65.91 50.38
N LEU A 310 26.43 65.07 51.28
CA LEU A 310 26.55 63.62 51.08
C LEU A 310 25.18 62.99 50.81
N LEU A 311 24.18 63.29 51.64
CA LEU A 311 22.79 62.85 51.42
C LEU A 311 22.24 63.32 50.05
N GLY A 312 22.69 64.47 49.55
CA GLY A 312 22.36 64.95 48.20
C GLY A 312 22.97 64.06 47.11
N VAL A 313 24.26 63.75 47.23
CA VAL A 313 24.99 62.85 46.30
C VAL A 313 24.42 61.43 46.33
N GLU A 314 24.10 60.90 47.51
CA GLU A 314 23.49 59.57 47.66
C GLU A 314 22.11 59.49 46.98
N ARG A 315 21.29 60.55 47.09
CA ARG A 315 20.01 60.61 46.36
C ARG A 315 20.21 60.62 44.85
N GLU A 316 21.21 61.33 44.35
CA GLU A 316 21.55 61.33 42.92
C GLU A 316 22.05 59.95 42.46
N LEU A 317 22.85 59.25 43.29
CA LEU A 317 23.25 57.87 43.05
C LEU A 317 22.05 56.94 42.95
N ASP A 318 21.07 57.06 43.85
CA ASP A 318 19.84 56.27 43.81
C ASP A 318 19.04 56.52 42.53
N VAL A 319 18.96 57.77 42.07
CA VAL A 319 18.29 58.13 40.82
C VAL A 319 19.00 57.48 39.62
N VAL A 320 20.33 57.57 39.54
CA VAL A 320 21.10 56.93 38.47
C VAL A 320 20.97 55.40 38.52
N ALA A 321 21.00 54.82 39.72
CA ALA A 321 20.81 53.38 39.91
C ALA A 321 19.42 52.91 39.46
N ALA A 322 18.37 53.69 39.74
CA ALA A 322 17.01 53.41 39.28
C ALA A 322 16.90 53.45 37.75
N GLN A 323 17.51 54.46 37.09
CA GLN A 323 17.54 54.55 35.63
C GLN A 323 18.26 53.35 35.00
N ARG A 324 19.41 52.93 35.55
CA ARG A 324 20.15 51.76 35.07
C ARG A 324 19.36 50.47 35.25
N ARG A 325 18.69 50.27 36.38
CA ARG A 325 17.79 49.11 36.60
C ARG A 325 16.70 49.06 35.54
N LEU A 326 16.07 50.19 35.23
CA LEU A 326 15.02 50.26 34.21
C LEU A 326 15.55 49.92 32.80
N LEU A 327 16.76 50.34 32.45
CA LEU A 327 17.40 49.93 31.19
C LEU A 327 17.71 48.43 31.15
N LEU A 328 18.23 47.87 32.24
CA LEU A 328 18.52 46.44 32.36
C LEU A 328 17.25 45.59 32.25
N ASP A 329 16.17 46.00 32.91
CA ASP A 329 14.87 45.32 32.82
C ASP A 329 14.31 45.35 31.39
N ARG A 330 14.41 46.49 30.70
CA ARG A 330 14.00 46.61 29.29
C ARG A 330 14.83 45.69 28.39
N ARG A 331 16.15 45.66 28.58
CA ARG A 331 17.07 44.78 27.87
C ARG A 331 16.70 43.32 28.05
N GLN A 332 16.53 42.87 29.30
CA GLN A 332 16.20 41.48 29.60
C GLN A 332 14.88 41.04 28.97
N ARG A 333 13.86 41.91 28.99
CA ARG A 333 12.55 41.62 28.35
C ARG A 333 12.69 41.47 26.84
N ALA A 334 13.38 42.39 26.19
CA ALA A 334 13.56 42.34 24.74
C ALA A 334 14.45 41.17 24.29
N GLU A 335 15.54 40.85 25.02
CA GLU A 335 16.34 39.63 24.80
C GLU A 335 15.48 38.37 24.94
N ALA A 336 14.62 38.29 25.97
CA ALA A 336 13.74 37.16 26.18
C ALA A 336 12.62 37.04 25.13
N ASP A 337 12.05 38.16 24.67
CA ASP A 337 10.97 38.17 23.68
C ASP A 337 11.50 37.81 22.29
N LEU A 338 12.58 38.44 21.84
CA LEU A 338 13.22 38.13 20.56
C LEU A 338 13.87 36.73 20.58
N GLY A 339 14.45 36.32 21.71
CA GLY A 339 14.97 34.96 21.89
C GLY A 339 13.89 33.90 21.70
N ARG A 340 12.72 34.09 22.34
CA ARG A 340 11.57 33.19 22.17
C ARG A 340 11.05 33.14 20.72
N GLN A 341 11.06 34.27 20.01
CA GLN A 341 10.66 34.30 18.60
C GLN A 341 11.65 33.56 17.71
N LEU A 342 12.96 33.76 17.93
CA LEU A 342 14.02 33.06 17.20
C LEU A 342 13.99 31.56 17.43
N ASP A 343 13.76 31.12 18.66
CA ASP A 343 13.69 29.68 18.96
C ASP A 343 12.46 29.04 18.33
N ARG A 344 11.30 29.71 18.35
CA ARG A 344 10.11 29.27 17.59
C ARG A 344 10.38 29.18 16.09
N ALA A 345 11.07 30.16 15.50
CA ALA A 345 11.42 30.14 14.08
C ALA A 345 12.38 28.99 13.74
N LYS A 346 13.32 28.64 14.63
CA LYS A 346 14.22 27.49 14.46
C LYS A 346 13.47 26.15 14.57
N GLU A 347 12.55 26.04 15.52
CA GLU A 347 11.70 24.86 15.69
C GLU A 347 10.84 24.62 14.44
N THR A 348 10.16 25.66 13.93
CA THR A 348 9.35 25.56 12.72
C THR A 348 10.20 25.21 11.49
N MET A 349 11.40 25.79 11.34
CA MET A 349 12.34 25.40 10.29
C MET A 349 12.74 23.91 10.39
N SER A 350 12.99 23.41 11.60
CA SER A 350 13.33 22.00 11.83
C SER A 350 12.18 21.08 11.41
N ASP A 351 10.96 21.45 11.77
CA ASP A 351 9.77 20.67 11.44
C ASP A 351 9.46 20.67 9.94
N LEU A 352 9.61 21.81 9.26
CA LEU A 352 9.55 21.90 7.80
C LEU A 352 10.62 21.01 7.15
N GLY A 353 11.84 20.98 7.70
CA GLY A 353 12.90 20.08 7.22
C GLY A 353 12.57 18.59 7.39
N LYS A 354 11.88 18.20 8.48
CA LYS A 354 11.38 16.83 8.66
C LYS A 354 10.28 16.49 7.66
N LEU A 355 9.38 17.44 7.39
CA LEU A 355 8.31 17.28 6.40
C LEU A 355 8.87 17.09 4.99
N ASP A 356 9.85 17.90 4.57
CA ASP A 356 10.48 17.75 3.26
C ASP A 356 11.15 16.38 3.07
N ARG A 357 11.82 15.85 4.11
CA ARG A 357 12.37 14.48 4.08
C ARG A 357 11.29 13.40 3.93
N ARG A 358 10.12 13.59 4.57
CA ARG A 358 8.97 12.70 4.42
C ARG A 358 8.40 12.75 3.00
N LEU A 359 8.26 13.93 2.42
CA LEU A 359 7.82 14.11 1.03
C LEU A 359 8.80 13.48 0.05
N SER A 360 10.11 13.66 0.25
CA SER A 360 11.15 13.01 -0.55
C SER A 360 11.06 11.47 -0.49
N SER A 361 10.79 10.92 0.70
CA SER A 361 10.57 9.49 0.87
C SER A 361 9.29 9.00 0.17
N GLN A 362 8.21 9.79 0.22
CA GLN A 362 6.97 9.50 -0.50
C GLN A 362 7.18 9.55 -2.02
N ARG A 363 7.92 10.54 -2.53
CA ARG A 363 8.31 10.64 -3.94
C ARG A 363 9.04 9.39 -4.40
N GLN A 364 10.00 8.90 -3.62
CA GLN A 364 10.73 7.68 -3.94
C GLN A 364 9.81 6.44 -3.96
N ARG A 365 8.80 6.39 -3.08
CA ARG A 365 7.79 5.31 -3.10
C ARG A 365 6.90 5.39 -4.33
N VAL A 366 6.44 6.58 -4.73
CA VAL A 366 5.63 6.78 -5.94
C VAL A 366 6.42 6.40 -7.19
N LEU A 367 7.72 6.70 -7.24
CA LEU A 367 8.59 6.30 -8.35
C LEU A 367 8.79 4.78 -8.44
N ARG A 368 8.81 4.08 -7.29
CA ARG A 368 9.02 2.63 -7.18
C ARG A 368 7.73 1.80 -7.22
N ALA A 369 6.55 2.41 -7.13
CA ALA A 369 5.30 1.68 -7.15
C ALA A 369 5.16 0.94 -8.49
N ASN A 370 5.23 -0.39 -8.45
CA ASN A 370 5.04 -1.22 -9.63
C ASN A 370 3.56 -1.19 -10.05
N GLU A 371 3.35 -1.03 -11.35
CA GLU A 371 2.04 -1.11 -11.99
C GLU A 371 1.58 -2.58 -11.98
N GLY A 372 0.92 -2.97 -10.89
CA GLY A 372 0.48 -4.35 -10.70
C GLY A 372 -0.61 -4.76 -11.70
N SER A 373 -0.52 -5.99 -12.21
CA SER A 373 -1.59 -6.66 -12.96
C SER A 373 -2.92 -6.61 -12.20
N SER A 374 -3.94 -6.01 -12.81
CA SER A 374 -5.28 -5.86 -12.23
C SER A 374 -5.95 -7.22 -12.03
N GLY A 375 -6.83 -7.34 -11.03
CA GLY A 375 -7.62 -8.57 -10.82
C GLY A 375 -8.41 -9.00 -12.06
N SER A 376 -8.86 -8.03 -12.87
CA SER A 376 -9.55 -8.27 -14.14
C SER A 376 -8.63 -8.92 -15.19
N MET A 377 -7.38 -8.45 -15.32
CA MET A 377 -6.39 -9.07 -16.21
C MET A 377 -6.11 -10.54 -15.82
N ARG A 378 -6.00 -10.81 -14.51
CA ARG A 378 -5.82 -12.19 -14.02
C ARG A 378 -7.03 -13.07 -14.34
N ALA A 379 -8.25 -12.55 -14.16
CA ALA A 379 -9.47 -13.27 -14.47
C ALA A 379 -9.55 -13.62 -15.97
N LEU A 380 -9.24 -12.68 -16.87
CA LEU A 380 -9.19 -12.95 -18.31
C LEU A 380 -8.09 -13.95 -18.69
N THR A 381 -6.92 -13.87 -18.04
CA THR A 381 -5.83 -14.84 -18.23
C THR A 381 -6.24 -16.25 -17.84
N ILE A 382 -6.95 -16.39 -16.71
CA ILE A 382 -7.49 -17.68 -16.27
C ILE A 382 -8.55 -18.16 -17.26
N ARG A 383 -9.49 -17.29 -17.65
CA ARG A 383 -10.56 -17.62 -18.60
C ARG A 383 -10.01 -18.11 -19.94
N ALA A 384 -8.99 -17.45 -20.47
CA ALA A 384 -8.34 -17.85 -21.72
C ALA A 384 -7.71 -19.26 -21.64
N ARG A 385 -7.26 -19.70 -20.46
CA ARG A 385 -6.59 -20.99 -20.26
C ARG A 385 -7.50 -22.14 -19.86
N VAL A 386 -8.81 -21.92 -19.75
CA VAL A 386 -9.78 -22.95 -19.34
C VAL A 386 -10.50 -23.49 -20.58
N VAL A 387 -10.39 -24.80 -20.82
CA VAL A 387 -11.03 -25.46 -21.97
C VAL A 387 -12.56 -25.26 -21.99
N ALA A 388 -13.18 -25.22 -20.80
CA ALA A 388 -14.61 -25.00 -20.63
C ALA A 388 -15.10 -23.62 -21.13
N THR A 389 -14.19 -22.65 -21.30
CA THR A 389 -14.51 -21.36 -21.93
C THR A 389 -14.93 -21.52 -23.39
N TYR A 390 -14.33 -22.49 -24.09
CA TYR A 390 -14.49 -22.68 -25.53
C TYR A 390 -15.37 -23.88 -25.89
N ILE A 391 -15.40 -24.88 -25.01
CA ILE A 391 -16.23 -26.08 -25.17
C ILE A 391 -16.74 -26.54 -23.81
N SER A 392 -18.03 -26.38 -23.60
CA SER A 392 -18.71 -26.94 -22.42
C SER A 392 -18.89 -28.44 -22.61
N PHE A 393 -18.67 -29.22 -21.55
CA PHE A 393 -18.98 -30.64 -21.58
C PHE A 393 -20.52 -30.82 -21.70
N PRO A 394 -21.04 -31.62 -22.65
CA PRO A 394 -22.48 -31.80 -22.86
C PRO A 394 -23.12 -32.72 -21.80
N LEU A 395 -22.98 -32.34 -20.53
CA LEU A 395 -23.25 -33.18 -19.38
C LEU A 395 -24.70 -33.68 -19.32
N LEU A 396 -25.66 -32.78 -19.57
CA LEU A 396 -27.09 -33.11 -19.54
C LEU A 396 -27.50 -33.98 -20.73
N GLU A 397 -26.90 -33.75 -21.90
CA GLU A 397 -27.18 -34.54 -23.10
C GLU A 397 -26.65 -35.97 -22.95
N GLU A 398 -25.45 -36.14 -22.38
CA GLU A 398 -24.91 -37.47 -22.10
C GLU A 398 -25.70 -38.20 -21.00
N LYS A 399 -26.18 -37.47 -19.97
CA LYS A 399 -27.13 -38.01 -18.97
C LYS A 399 -28.39 -38.53 -19.66
N GLN A 400 -29.00 -37.72 -20.53
CA GLN A 400 -30.22 -38.10 -21.24
C GLN A 400 -29.99 -39.27 -22.21
N ARG A 401 -28.86 -39.29 -22.93
CA ARG A 401 -28.49 -40.43 -23.81
C ARG A 401 -28.37 -41.71 -23.00
N LEU A 402 -27.69 -41.68 -21.87
CA LEU A 402 -27.54 -42.86 -21.02
C LEU A 402 -28.90 -43.41 -20.55
N LEU A 403 -29.81 -42.52 -20.13
CA LEU A 403 -31.16 -42.91 -19.72
C LEU A 403 -32.02 -43.41 -20.90
N LYS A 404 -31.84 -42.87 -22.11
CA LYS A 404 -32.50 -43.35 -23.33
C LYS A 404 -32.05 -44.77 -23.71
N LEU A 405 -30.77 -45.09 -23.55
CA LEU A 405 -30.25 -46.45 -23.77
C LEU A 405 -30.86 -47.50 -22.84
N LEU A 406 -31.47 -47.06 -21.74
CA LEU A 406 -32.12 -47.90 -20.73
C LEU A 406 -33.65 -47.85 -20.81
N SER A 407 -34.20 -47.08 -21.75
CA SER A 407 -35.64 -46.96 -21.97
C SER A 407 -36.09 -47.94 -23.07
N PRO A 408 -37.30 -48.53 -22.96
CA PRO A 408 -37.77 -49.62 -23.83
C PRO A 408 -37.99 -49.24 -25.29
#